data_AF-A0ABC8L926-F1
#
_entry.id   AF-A0ABC8L926-F1
#
_cell.length_a   1.000
_cell.length_b   1.000
_cell.length_c   1.000
_cell.angle_alpha   90.00
_cell.angle_beta   90.00
_cell.angle_gamma   90.00
#
_symmetry.space_group_name_H-M   'P 1'
#
loop_
_entity.id
_entity.type
_entity.pdbx_description
1 polymer ?
#
loop_
_entity_poly.entity_id
_entity_poly.type
_entity_poly.pdbx_seq_one_letter_code
_entity_poly.pdbx_strand_id
1 'polypeptide(L)' 'MVTTHLKYQPNGTDGFIFITDHTGDELLSQKPESYAIGHRENFSGEGDAYIYHSKRHTLNPGQKIWTRYQPWVPTKTK' A
#
# COMPACT_ATOMS: atom_id res chain seq x y z
N MET A 1 -12.01 -26.08 -27.80
CA MET A 1 -12.29 -26.39 -26.38
C MET A 1 -11.01 -26.93 -25.77
N VAL A 2 -10.33 -26.14 -24.95
CA VAL A 2 -9.13 -26.61 -24.23
C VAL A 2 -9.38 -26.34 -22.76
N THR A 3 -9.68 -27.43 -22.04
CA THR A 3 -9.80 -27.46 -20.59
C THR A 3 -8.40 -27.54 -20.01
N THR A 4 -7.85 -26.43 -19.54
CA THR A 4 -6.60 -26.42 -18.78
C THR A 4 -6.90 -26.36 -17.29
N HIS A 5 -6.54 -27.46 -16.60
CA HIS A 5 -6.55 -27.59 -15.15
C HIS A 5 -5.68 -26.51 -14.50
N LEU A 6 -6.28 -25.67 -13.65
CA LEU A 6 -5.55 -24.73 -12.81
C LEU A 6 -5.22 -25.41 -11.47
N LYS A 7 -3.93 -25.59 -11.20
CA LYS A 7 -3.44 -25.86 -9.85
C LYS A 7 -3.58 -24.58 -9.03
N TYR A 8 -4.41 -24.63 -8.00
CA TYR A 8 -4.54 -23.60 -6.98
C TYR A 8 -3.20 -23.39 -6.25
N GLN A 9 -2.70 -22.15 -6.24
CA GLN A 9 -1.66 -21.69 -5.31
C GLN A 9 -2.24 -20.56 -4.44
N PRO A 10 -2.08 -20.62 -3.10
CA PRO A 10 -2.85 -19.79 -2.17
C PRO A 10 -2.39 -18.33 -2.01
N ASN A 11 -1.47 -17.82 -2.83
CA ASN A 11 -0.78 -16.56 -2.53
C ASN A 11 -0.24 -15.80 -3.76
N GLY A 12 -0.92 -15.92 -4.90
CA GLY A 12 -0.74 -15.00 -6.03
C GLY A 12 -2.06 -14.84 -6.76
N THR A 13 -2.51 -13.60 -6.95
CA THR A 13 -3.59 -13.29 -7.90
C THR A 13 -3.09 -13.47 -9.33
N ASP A 14 -2.83 -14.73 -9.70
CA ASP A 14 -2.62 -15.14 -11.08
C ASP A 14 -3.87 -15.89 -11.55
N GLY A 15 -4.99 -15.18 -11.44
CA GLY A 15 -6.20 -15.45 -12.20
C GLY A 15 -6.47 -14.18 -12.98
N PHE A 16 -6.18 -14.17 -14.28
CA PHE A 16 -6.57 -13.07 -15.16
C PHE A 16 -8.08 -12.87 -15.01
N ILE A 17 -8.48 -11.81 -14.32
CA ILE A 17 -9.87 -11.42 -14.23
C ILE A 17 -10.19 -10.82 -15.61
N PHE A 18 -11.14 -11.41 -16.35
CA PHE A 18 -11.55 -11.01 -17.71
C PHE A 18 -12.31 -9.67 -17.72
N ILE A 19 -11.70 -8.61 -17.19
CA ILE A 19 -12.25 -7.26 -17.12
C ILE A 19 -11.92 -6.48 -18.40
N THR A 20 -10.80 -6.81 -19.05
CA THR A 20 -10.29 -6.11 -20.22
C THR A 20 -9.67 -7.08 -21.21
N ASP A 21 -9.80 -6.74 -22.50
CA ASP A 21 -9.17 -7.47 -23.60
C ASP A 21 -7.74 -6.98 -23.90
N HIS A 22 -7.25 -5.98 -23.16
CA HIS A 22 -5.89 -5.46 -23.29
C HIS A 22 -4.87 -6.32 -22.56
N THR A 23 -3.70 -6.50 -23.18
CA THR A 23 -2.58 -7.22 -22.55
C THR A 23 -1.85 -6.35 -21.51
N GLY A 24 -1.09 -6.97 -20.61
CA GLY A 24 -0.32 -6.25 -19.59
C GLY A 24 0.69 -5.26 -20.17
N ASP A 25 1.30 -5.56 -21.31
CA ASP A 25 2.27 -4.69 -21.99
C ASP A 25 1.62 -3.43 -22.56
N GLU A 26 0.39 -3.55 -23.10
CA GLU A 26 -0.40 -2.41 -23.56
C GLU A 26 -0.71 -1.46 -22.40
N LEU A 27 -1.12 -2.01 -21.24
CA LEU A 27 -1.43 -1.22 -20.04
C LEU A 27 -0.17 -0.61 -19.40
N LEU A 28 0.97 -1.28 -19.49
CA LEU A 28 2.24 -0.77 -18.97
C LEU A 28 2.68 0.49 -19.72
N SER A 29 2.46 0.54 -21.04
CA SER A 29 2.74 1.74 -21.86
C SER A 29 1.86 2.95 -21.50
N GLN A 30 0.72 2.72 -20.85
CA GLN A 30 -0.23 3.73 -20.39
C GLN A 30 -0.03 4.11 -18.92
N LYS A 31 0.99 3.55 -18.24
CA LYS A 31 1.24 3.80 -16.83
C LYS A 31 1.66 5.26 -16.60
N PRO A 32 1.04 5.98 -15.65
CA PRO A 32 1.39 7.38 -15.39
C PRO A 32 2.80 7.49 -14.78
N GLU A 33 3.70 8.22 -15.43
CA GLU A 33 5.12 8.27 -15.03
C GLU A 33 5.39 9.06 -13.74
N SER A 34 4.61 10.10 -13.46
CA SER A 34 4.96 11.09 -12.42
C SER A 34 4.63 10.67 -10.98
N TYR A 35 3.79 9.66 -10.79
CA TYR A 35 3.35 9.24 -9.45
C TYR A 35 3.12 7.74 -9.29
N ALA A 36 3.35 6.94 -10.33
CA ALA A 36 3.12 5.51 -10.20
C ALA A 36 4.20 4.84 -9.35
N ILE A 37 3.77 4.18 -8.28
CA ILE A 37 4.63 3.38 -7.42
C ILE A 37 4.72 1.98 -8.04
N GLY A 38 5.88 1.33 -7.89
CA GLY A 38 6.04 -0.08 -8.26
C GLY A 38 5.07 -0.97 -7.47
N HIS A 39 4.64 -2.08 -8.06
CA HIS A 39 3.90 -3.07 -7.30
C HIS A 39 4.75 -3.53 -6.11
N ARG A 40 4.11 -3.64 -4.96
CA ARG A 40 4.68 -4.19 -3.74
C ARG A 40 3.71 -5.26 -3.24
N GLU A 41 4.23 -6.45 -2.97
CA GLU A 41 3.42 -7.55 -2.44
C GLU A 41 2.84 -7.22 -1.06
N ASN A 42 1.81 -7.97 -0.65
CA ASN A 42 1.17 -7.76 0.63
C ASN A 42 1.99 -8.41 1.76
N PHE A 43 2.79 -7.59 2.46
CA PHE A 43 3.61 -8.01 3.60
C PHE A 43 2.86 -8.12 4.95
N SER A 44 1.53 -8.27 4.91
CA SER A 44 0.73 -8.41 6.15
C SER A 44 1.20 -9.62 6.95
N GLY A 45 1.69 -9.38 8.18
CA GLY A 45 2.17 -10.43 9.09
C GLY A 45 3.68 -10.66 9.09
N GLU A 46 4.44 -10.00 8.20
CA GLU A 46 5.91 -10.15 8.12
C GLU A 46 6.69 -9.17 9.02
N GLY A 47 5.98 -8.37 9.82
CA GLY A 47 6.55 -7.49 10.83
C GLY A 47 6.11 -6.03 10.73
N ASP A 48 6.21 -5.30 11.85
CA ASP A 48 5.64 -3.96 12.00
C ASP A 48 6.25 -2.91 11.06
N ALA A 49 7.49 -3.11 10.61
CA ALA A 49 8.15 -2.20 9.68
C ALA A 49 7.64 -2.32 8.23
N TYR A 50 7.06 -3.47 7.87
CA TYR A 50 6.65 -3.77 6.50
C TYR A 50 5.15 -3.58 6.26
N ILE A 51 4.36 -3.66 7.33
CA ILE A 51 2.91 -3.43 7.29
C ILE A 51 2.57 -1.95 7.37
N TYR A 52 1.41 -1.60 6.83
CA TYR A 52 0.91 -0.24 6.88
C TYR A 52 0.42 0.12 8.29
N HIS A 53 0.90 1.25 8.80
CA HIS A 53 0.47 1.85 10.06
C HIS A 53 -0.12 3.24 9.85
N SER A 54 -1.28 3.50 10.46
CA SER A 54 -1.88 4.84 10.40
C SER A 54 -0.96 5.90 11.06
N LYS A 55 -1.13 7.18 10.70
CA LYS A 55 -0.33 8.29 11.26
C LYS A 55 -0.50 8.48 12.78
N ARG A 56 -1.51 7.87 13.40
CA ARG A 56 -1.72 7.89 14.86
C ARG A 56 -1.22 6.63 15.56
N HIS A 57 -0.84 5.60 14.81
CA HIS A 57 -0.42 4.33 15.37
C HIS A 57 0.92 4.48 16.09
N THR A 58 1.04 3.93 17.29
CA THR A 58 2.24 4.05 18.13
C THR A 58 3.49 3.44 17.47
N LEU A 59 3.30 2.39 16.66
CA LEU A 59 4.39 1.74 15.91
C LEU A 59 4.77 2.49 14.61
N ASN A 60 4.07 3.56 14.26
CA ASN A 60 4.47 4.42 13.15
C ASN A 60 5.63 5.33 13.62
N PRO A 61 6.83 5.27 13.02
CA PRO A 61 7.98 6.07 13.45
C PRO A 61 7.74 7.59 13.37
N GLY A 62 6.74 8.03 12.59
CA GLY A 62 6.33 9.44 12.47
C GLY A 62 5.00 9.74 13.15
N GLN A 63 4.71 9.15 14.31
CA GLN A 63 3.44 9.32 15.02
C GLN A 63 3.07 10.81 15.15
N LYS A 64 2.02 11.22 14.44
CA LYS A 64 1.56 12.60 14.44
C LYS A 64 0.63 12.83 15.63
N ILE A 65 0.98 13.80 16.46
CA ILE A 65 0.09 14.32 17.49
C ILE A 65 -0.92 15.26 16.80
N TRP A 66 -2.20 14.95 16.93
CA TRP A 66 -3.27 15.74 16.33
C TRP A 66 -3.85 16.70 17.36
N THR A 67 -3.18 17.82 17.59
CA THR A 67 -3.78 18.97 18.26
C THR A 67 -4.31 19.95 17.21
N ARG A 68 -5.52 20.48 17.41
CA ARG A 68 -6.06 21.55 16.55
C ARG A 68 -5.41 22.90 16.84
N TYR A 69 -4.98 23.07 18.09
CA TYR A 69 -4.40 24.29 18.60
C TYR A 69 -3.05 23.99 19.24
N GLN A 70 -2.14 24.95 19.18
CA GLN A 70 -0.92 24.89 19.95
C GLN A 70 -1.25 25.25 21.41
N PRO A 71 -0.79 24.47 22.41
CA PRO A 71 -0.92 24.86 23.79
C PRO A 71 -0.14 26.15 24.04
N TRP A 72 -0.63 26.98 24.95
CA TRP A 72 0.13 28.12 25.41
C TRP A 72 1.35 27.62 26.21
N VAL A 73 2.55 28.08 25.84
CA VAL A 73 3.80 27.76 26.55
C VAL A 73 4.31 29.04 27.23
N PRO A 74 4.33 29.11 28.58
CA PRO A 74 4.84 30.27 29.30
C PRO A 74 6.32 30.47 29.01
N THR A 75 6.72 31.70 28.69
CA THR A 75 8.10 31.98 28.27
C THR A 75 9.05 32.27 29.43
N LYS A 76 8.55 32.54 30.65
CA LYS A 76 9.39 32.87 31.83
C LYS A 76 8.73 32.48 33.15
N THR A 77 9.44 31.71 33.97
CA THR A 77 9.28 31.65 35.42
C THR A 77 10.25 32.67 36.03
N LYS A 78 9.81 33.41 37.05
CA LYS A 78 10.60 34.47 37.71
C LYS A 78 11.91 33.93 38.31
#